data_AF-A0A7L2SU03-F1
#
_entry.id   AF-A0A7L2SU03-F1
#
_cell.length_a   1.000
_cell.length_b   1.000
_cell.length_c   1.000
_cell.angle_alpha   90.00
_cell.angle_beta   90.00
_cell.angle_gamma   90.00
#
_symmetry.space_group_name_H-M   'P 1'
#
loop_
_entity.id
_entity.type
_entity.pdbx_description
1 polymer ?
#
loop_
_entity_poly.entity_id
_entity_poly.type
_entity_poly.pdbx_seq_one_letter_code
_entity_poly.pdbx_strand_id
1 'polypeptide(L)'
;SLQTILPAAAQDVYYRDEIGNISTSHLLVLDDSVEMEIRPRFPLFGGWKTHYIIGYNLPSYEYLYNLGDQYALKMRFVDHVFDEQVTDSLTVKIVLPEGAKNIHVDSPYEINRASDELHYTYLDTFGRPVIVAHKSNLVEQHIQDIVVHYTFNKILMLQEPLLVVGAFYILFFTVIVYVRLDFSITKDPAAEARMKVACITEQVLTLVNKRLGLYRHFDEAVNKYKQSRDISTLNSGKKSLEMEHKALTNEIASLQSKLKTEGSDLCDKV
;
A
#
# COMPACT_ATOMS: atom_id res chain seq x y z
N SER A 1 11.43 -38.09 15.91
CA SER A 1 10.88 -36.78 15.50
C SER A 1 10.49 -36.04 16.74
N LEU A 2 10.28 -34.73 16.63
CA LEU A 2 9.65 -33.94 17.68
C LEU A 2 8.24 -33.57 17.21
N GLN A 3 7.30 -33.45 18.12
CA GLN A 3 5.94 -33.01 17.82
C GLN A 3 5.71 -31.70 18.56
N THR A 4 5.24 -30.69 17.83
CA THR A 4 4.92 -29.36 18.35
C THR A 4 3.42 -29.15 18.20
N ILE A 5 2.79 -28.61 19.24
CA ILE A 5 1.36 -28.29 19.28
C ILE A 5 1.22 -26.79 19.15
N LEU A 6 0.72 -26.34 18.00
CA LEU A 6 0.45 -24.94 17.72
C LEU A 6 -1.01 -24.61 18.05
N PRO A 7 -1.34 -23.33 18.31
CA PRO A 7 -2.73 -22.90 18.46
C PRO A 7 -3.57 -23.26 17.22
N ALA A 8 -4.84 -23.61 17.43
CA ALA A 8 -5.76 -24.04 16.36
C ALA A 8 -5.85 -23.06 15.17
N ALA A 9 -5.68 -21.77 15.45
CA ALA A 9 -5.77 -20.70 14.46
C ALA A 9 -4.46 -20.41 13.71
N ALA A 10 -3.42 -21.23 13.90
CA ALA A 10 -2.13 -21.06 13.24
C ALA A 10 -2.26 -21.17 11.71
N GLN A 11 -1.81 -20.14 11.01
CA GLN A 11 -1.78 -20.02 9.55
C GLN A 11 -0.34 -19.75 9.07
N ASP A 12 -0.08 -20.01 7.79
CA ASP A 12 1.23 -19.75 7.15
C ASP A 12 2.44 -20.30 7.91
N VAL A 13 2.32 -21.52 8.44
CA VAL A 13 3.40 -22.16 9.20
C VAL A 13 4.61 -22.42 8.28
N TYR A 14 5.79 -21.95 8.70
CA TYR A 14 7.05 -22.24 8.02
C TYR A 14 8.07 -22.87 8.96
N TYR A 15 8.86 -23.80 8.41
CA TYR A 15 9.93 -24.49 9.11
C TYR A 15 11.24 -24.38 8.31
N ARG A 16 12.18 -23.62 8.85
CA ARG A 16 13.44 -23.30 8.19
C ARG A 16 14.61 -23.37 9.15
N ASP A 17 15.81 -23.43 8.61
CA ASP A 17 17.05 -23.18 9.32
C ASP A 17 17.80 -21.99 8.74
N GLU A 18 19.04 -21.80 9.17
CA GLU A 18 19.93 -20.73 8.68
C GLU A 18 20.25 -20.86 7.19
N ILE A 19 20.25 -22.08 6.64
CA ILE A 19 20.63 -22.34 5.26
C ILE A 19 19.42 -22.44 4.30
N GLY A 20 18.20 -22.51 4.82
CA GLY A 20 16.97 -22.43 4.02
C GLY A 20 15.82 -23.27 4.55
N ASN A 21 14.92 -23.65 3.65
CA ASN A 21 13.73 -24.43 4.02
C ASN A 21 14.10 -25.86 4.44
N ILE A 22 13.35 -26.43 5.39
CA ILE A 22 13.43 -27.85 5.74
C ILE A 22 12.10 -28.52 5.37
N SER A 23 12.15 -29.43 4.39
CA SER A 23 10.96 -30.13 3.89
C SER A 23 10.53 -31.33 4.73
N THR A 24 11.30 -31.71 5.75
CA THR A 24 11.03 -32.86 6.62
C THR A 24 10.14 -32.46 7.80
N SER A 25 8.91 -32.05 7.49
CA SER A 25 7.85 -31.77 8.47
C SER A 25 6.50 -32.31 7.99
N HIS A 26 5.59 -32.60 8.92
CA HIS A 26 4.23 -33.01 8.63
C HIS A 26 3.27 -32.24 9.54
N LEU A 27 2.29 -31.56 8.95
CA LEU A 27 1.33 -30.74 9.68
C LEU A 27 -0.06 -31.40 9.59
N LEU A 28 -0.70 -31.56 10.74
CA LEU A 28 -2.05 -32.10 10.89
C LEU A 28 -2.91 -31.05 11.61
N VAL A 29 -3.95 -30.57 10.93
CA VAL A 29 -4.90 -29.62 11.50
C VAL A 29 -5.99 -30.42 12.21
N LEU A 30 -6.15 -30.21 13.51
CA LEU A 30 -7.21 -30.78 14.35
C LEU A 30 -8.23 -29.68 14.68
N ASP A 31 -9.33 -30.08 15.31
CA ASP A 31 -10.41 -29.15 15.68
C ASP A 31 -9.98 -28.15 16.78
N ASP A 32 -9.07 -28.56 17.67
CA ASP A 32 -8.65 -27.81 18.86
C ASP A 32 -7.19 -27.32 18.81
N SER A 33 -6.41 -27.78 17.83
CA SER A 33 -4.98 -27.54 17.76
C SER A 33 -4.42 -27.84 16.36
N VAL A 34 -3.19 -27.40 16.10
CA VAL A 34 -2.45 -27.79 14.90
C VAL A 34 -1.20 -28.56 15.33
N GLU A 35 -1.17 -29.85 15.04
CA GLU A 35 -0.04 -30.71 15.33
C GLU A 35 0.99 -30.62 14.21
N MET A 36 2.26 -30.44 14.58
CA MET A 36 3.37 -30.34 13.66
C MET A 36 4.45 -31.34 14.04
N GLU A 37 4.60 -32.42 13.27
CA GLU A 37 5.74 -33.34 13.40
C GLU A 37 6.95 -32.76 12.66
N ILE A 38 8.05 -32.59 13.37
CA ILE A 38 9.28 -31.99 12.89
C ILE A 38 10.41 -32.99 12.94
N ARG A 39 11.14 -33.09 11.83
CA ARG A 39 12.37 -33.88 11.74
C ARG A 39 13.54 -32.94 11.39
N PRO A 40 14.56 -32.85 12.26
CA PRO A 40 15.80 -32.16 11.91
C PRO A 40 16.48 -32.81 10.70
N ARG A 41 17.39 -32.09 10.04
CA ARG A 41 18.12 -32.59 8.84
C ARG A 41 18.93 -33.87 9.10
N PHE A 42 19.31 -34.11 10.35
CA PHE A 42 20.08 -35.27 10.78
C PHE A 42 19.58 -35.76 12.16
N PRO A 43 19.67 -37.07 12.45
CA PRO A 43 19.36 -37.59 13.78
C PRO A 43 20.34 -37.04 14.81
N LEU A 44 19.85 -36.73 16.02
CA LEU A 44 20.68 -36.20 17.09
C LEU A 44 21.30 -37.34 17.91
N PHE A 45 22.63 -37.33 18.02
CA PHE A 45 23.38 -38.15 18.97
C PHE A 45 23.94 -37.28 20.11
N GLY A 46 24.50 -37.90 21.15
CA GLY A 46 24.98 -37.20 22.34
C GLY A 46 25.87 -35.99 22.02
N GLY A 47 25.46 -34.81 22.50
CA GLY A 47 26.17 -33.54 22.31
C GLY A 47 25.90 -32.82 21.00
N TRP A 48 25.15 -33.41 20.06
CA TRP A 48 24.74 -32.74 18.83
C TRP A 48 23.69 -31.68 19.11
N LYS A 49 23.79 -30.55 18.41
CA LYS A 49 22.87 -29.42 18.54
C LYS A 49 22.24 -29.13 17.19
N THR A 50 20.95 -28.80 17.20
CA THR A 50 20.22 -28.33 16.02
C THR A 50 19.68 -26.93 16.31
N HIS A 51 19.71 -26.08 15.28
CA HIS A 51 19.15 -24.74 15.32
C HIS A 51 18.16 -24.62 14.18
N TYR A 52 16.94 -24.20 14.49
CA TYR A 52 15.86 -24.08 13.53
C TYR A 52 14.93 -22.94 13.94
N ILE A 53 14.09 -22.53 13.00
CA ILE A 53 13.13 -21.45 13.15
C ILE A 53 11.77 -21.97 12.69
N ILE A 54 10.80 -21.88 13.59
CA ILE A 54 9.38 -22.07 13.31
C ILE A 54 8.72 -20.70 13.42
N GLY A 55 7.82 -20.39 12.49
CA GLY A 55 6.95 -19.22 12.61
C GLY A 55 5.61 -19.48 11.98
N TYR A 56 4.62 -18.72 12.42
CA TYR A 56 3.23 -18.83 12.01
C TYR A 56 2.51 -17.51 12.27
N ASN A 57 1.38 -17.32 11.60
CA ASN A 57 0.49 -16.19 11.76
C ASN A 57 -0.77 -16.61 12.53
N LEU A 58 -1.34 -15.69 13.30
CA LEU A 58 -2.61 -15.90 14.01
C LEU A 58 -3.58 -14.76 13.68
N PRO A 59 -4.89 -15.03 13.59
CA PRO A 59 -5.89 -13.99 13.46
C PRO A 59 -5.91 -13.09 14.70
N SER A 60 -5.81 -11.78 14.50
CA SER A 60 -5.67 -10.83 15.62
C SER A 60 -6.89 -10.80 16.54
N TYR A 61 -8.10 -11.08 16.04
CA TYR A 61 -9.34 -10.96 16.82
C TYR A 61 -9.46 -11.96 17.98
N GLU A 62 -8.69 -13.05 17.97
CA GLU A 62 -8.70 -14.05 19.05
C GLU A 62 -7.83 -13.63 20.25
N TYR A 63 -6.75 -12.89 19.98
CA TYR A 63 -5.70 -12.58 20.97
C TYR A 63 -5.65 -11.09 21.32
N LEU A 64 -6.21 -10.21 20.48
CA LEU A 64 -6.20 -8.77 20.65
C LEU A 64 -7.60 -8.24 21.00
N TYR A 65 -7.72 -7.70 22.19
CA TYR A 65 -8.93 -7.08 22.70
C TYR A 65 -8.79 -5.56 22.65
N ASN A 66 -9.87 -4.86 22.30
CA ASN A 66 -9.87 -3.39 22.29
C ASN A 66 -11.11 -2.80 22.98
N LEU A 67 -10.92 -1.66 23.62
CA LEU A 67 -11.96 -0.85 24.21
C LEU A 67 -11.63 0.62 24.00
N GLY A 68 -12.28 1.25 23.01
CA GLY A 68 -11.94 2.60 22.56
C GLY A 68 -10.52 2.66 21.97
N ASP A 69 -9.64 3.40 22.63
CA ASP A 69 -8.21 3.56 22.29
C ASP A 69 -7.29 2.68 23.14
N GLN A 70 -7.84 1.87 24.05
CA GLN A 70 -7.09 0.91 24.84
C GLN A 70 -7.10 -0.45 24.15
N TYR A 71 -5.93 -1.08 24.11
CA TYR A 71 -5.69 -2.37 23.52
C TYR A 71 -5.05 -3.28 24.56
N ALA A 72 -5.47 -4.55 24.57
CA ALA A 72 -4.92 -5.58 25.42
C ALA A 72 -4.60 -6.80 24.55
N LEU A 73 -3.31 -7.14 24.45
CA LEU A 73 -2.84 -8.34 23.78
C LEU A 73 -2.64 -9.43 24.82
N LYS A 74 -3.34 -10.56 24.68
CA LYS A 74 -3.19 -11.72 25.56
C LYS A 74 -2.62 -12.88 24.76
N MET A 75 -1.43 -13.35 25.11
CA MET A 75 -0.75 -14.47 24.43
C MET A 75 0.03 -15.33 25.41
N ARG A 76 0.41 -16.55 25.02
CA ARG A 76 1.27 -17.40 25.83
C ARG A 76 2.69 -16.82 25.91
N PHE A 77 3.28 -16.78 27.10
CA PHE A 77 4.66 -16.30 27.29
C PHE A 77 5.69 -17.27 26.71
N VAL A 78 5.47 -18.57 26.94
CA VAL A 78 6.19 -19.68 26.33
C VAL A 78 5.15 -20.63 25.77
N ASP A 79 5.36 -21.11 24.54
CA ASP A 79 4.45 -22.04 23.87
C ASP A 79 4.99 -23.47 23.98
N HIS A 80 4.15 -24.44 23.62
CA HIS A 80 4.56 -25.84 23.56
C HIS A 80 5.47 -26.07 22.35
N VAL A 81 6.64 -26.66 22.55
CA VAL A 81 7.62 -27.02 21.53
C VAL A 81 7.71 -28.54 21.38
N PHE A 82 7.83 -29.27 22.49
CA PHE A 82 7.77 -30.73 22.58
C PHE A 82 7.42 -31.17 24.00
N ASP A 83 6.96 -32.42 24.17
CA ASP A 83 6.62 -32.98 25.47
C ASP A 83 7.79 -32.93 26.46
N GLU A 84 7.52 -32.54 27.71
CA GLU A 84 8.53 -32.43 28.78
C GLU A 84 9.67 -31.45 28.43
N GLN A 85 9.35 -30.35 27.74
CA GLN A 85 10.35 -29.36 27.37
C GLN A 85 11.03 -28.71 28.59
N VAL A 86 12.34 -28.52 28.46
CA VAL A 86 13.17 -27.72 29.36
C VAL A 86 13.88 -26.63 28.56
N THR A 87 13.75 -25.39 29.01
CA THR A 87 14.37 -24.23 28.36
C THR A 87 15.30 -23.53 29.34
N ASP A 88 16.60 -23.57 29.06
CA ASP A 88 17.62 -22.94 29.90
C ASP A 88 17.49 -21.40 29.90
N SER A 89 17.23 -20.81 28.72
CA SER A 89 17.11 -19.36 28.54
C SER A 89 16.06 -19.04 27.47
N LEU A 90 15.08 -18.21 27.85
CA LEU A 90 14.04 -17.68 26.98
C LEU A 90 14.16 -16.16 26.93
N THR A 91 14.10 -15.61 25.71
CA THR A 91 13.94 -14.18 25.48
C THR A 91 12.69 -13.95 24.65
N VAL A 92 11.71 -13.27 25.23
CA VAL A 92 10.47 -12.89 24.56
C VAL A 92 10.60 -11.44 24.12
N LYS A 93 10.39 -11.20 22.82
CA LYS A 93 10.33 -9.86 22.23
C LYS A 93 8.94 -9.61 21.68
N ILE A 94 8.21 -8.65 22.25
CA ILE A 94 6.87 -8.27 21.80
C ILE A 94 7.00 -6.94 21.06
N VAL A 95 6.86 -6.97 19.74
CA VAL A 95 6.94 -5.79 18.87
C VAL A 95 5.54 -5.17 18.75
N LEU A 96 5.36 -3.99 19.31
CA LEU A 96 4.08 -3.26 19.29
C LEU A 96 4.01 -2.30 18.08
N PRO A 97 2.82 -1.85 17.66
CA PRO A 97 2.69 -0.89 16.57
C PRO A 97 3.34 0.47 16.92
N GLU A 98 3.76 1.20 15.88
CA GLU A 98 4.29 2.56 16.01
C GLU A 98 3.25 3.46 16.69
N GLY A 99 3.66 4.26 17.68
CA GLY A 99 2.73 5.12 18.42
C GLY A 99 1.96 4.44 19.56
N ALA A 100 2.29 3.19 19.92
CA ALA A 100 1.86 2.59 21.18
C ALA A 100 2.38 3.38 22.39
N LYS A 101 1.49 3.76 23.31
CA LYS A 101 1.78 4.55 24.51
C LYS A 101 1.25 3.86 25.76
N ASN A 102 1.78 4.22 26.94
CA ASN A 102 1.34 3.70 28.24
C ASN A 102 1.35 2.15 28.29
N ILE A 103 2.51 1.57 27.98
CA ILE A 103 2.68 0.12 27.88
C ILE A 103 2.77 -0.48 29.29
N HIS A 104 1.80 -1.33 29.65
CA HIS A 104 1.77 -2.11 30.88
C HIS A 104 1.83 -3.60 30.55
N VAL A 105 2.59 -4.36 31.32
CA VAL A 105 2.78 -5.80 31.11
C VAL A 105 2.40 -6.52 32.38
N ASP A 106 1.35 -7.33 32.28
CA ASP A 106 0.85 -8.19 33.34
C ASP A 106 1.41 -9.60 33.11
N SER A 107 2.44 -9.94 33.88
CA SER A 107 3.08 -11.24 33.81
C SER A 107 2.49 -12.22 34.83
N PRO A 108 2.26 -13.49 34.45
CA PRO A 108 1.69 -14.49 35.37
C PRO A 108 2.65 -14.91 36.49
N TYR A 109 3.96 -14.72 36.27
CA TYR A 109 5.03 -14.99 37.22
C TYR A 109 6.14 -13.94 37.06
N GLU A 110 7.13 -13.96 37.96
CA GLU A 110 8.25 -13.03 37.94
C GLU A 110 9.13 -13.24 36.69
N ILE A 111 9.28 -12.19 35.89
CA ILE A 111 10.09 -12.14 34.66
C ILE A 111 11.10 -11.00 34.75
N ASN A 112 12.30 -11.18 34.17
CA ASN A 112 13.32 -10.15 34.13
C ASN A 112 13.09 -9.26 32.91
N ARG A 113 12.44 -8.11 33.08
CA ARG A 113 12.24 -7.14 31.99
C ARG A 113 13.51 -6.33 31.75
N ALA A 114 13.99 -6.35 30.51
CA ALA A 114 15.08 -5.48 30.06
C ALA A 114 14.55 -4.10 29.64
N SER A 115 15.45 -3.17 29.31
CA SER A 115 15.06 -1.89 28.73
C SER A 115 14.36 -2.09 27.38
N ASP A 116 13.29 -1.35 27.15
CA ASP A 116 12.55 -1.40 25.89
C ASP A 116 13.45 -0.97 24.72
N GLU A 117 13.35 -1.68 23.60
CA GLU A 117 14.11 -1.43 22.38
C GLU A 117 13.23 -0.79 21.29
N LEU A 118 13.84 -0.32 20.21
CA LEU A 118 13.14 0.13 19.00
C LEU A 118 13.45 -0.80 17.83
N HIS A 119 12.41 -1.24 17.13
CA HIS A 119 12.52 -2.05 15.93
C HIS A 119 11.99 -1.26 14.72
N TYR A 120 12.75 -1.28 13.62
CA TYR A 120 12.39 -0.59 12.39
C TYR A 120 12.08 -1.63 11.32
N THR A 121 10.87 -1.59 10.79
CA THR A 121 10.43 -2.39 9.64
C THR A 121 9.94 -1.48 8.51
N TYR A 122 9.25 -2.06 7.54
CA TYR A 122 8.68 -1.34 6.41
C TYR A 122 7.65 -0.30 6.87
N LEU A 123 7.70 0.88 6.23
CA LEU A 123 6.78 2.00 6.45
C LEU A 123 6.83 2.62 7.86
N ASP A 124 7.86 2.33 8.66
CA ASP A 124 8.04 2.95 9.98
C ASP A 124 8.78 4.30 9.87
N THR A 125 8.36 5.29 10.67
CA THR A 125 9.04 6.60 10.71
C THR A 125 9.89 6.83 11.97
N PHE A 126 9.32 6.55 13.14
CA PHE A 126 9.95 6.75 14.45
C PHE A 126 10.33 5.41 15.11
N GLY A 127 9.93 4.29 14.52
CA GLY A 127 10.20 2.94 15.01
C GLY A 127 9.12 2.40 15.95
N ARG A 128 9.09 1.07 16.04
CA ARG A 128 8.14 0.29 16.84
C ARG A 128 8.73 -0.03 18.21
N PRO A 129 8.03 0.25 19.32
CA PRO A 129 8.52 -0.11 20.65
C PRO A 129 8.49 -1.63 20.83
N VAL A 130 9.57 -2.18 21.36
CA VAL A 130 9.74 -3.60 21.62
C VAL A 130 9.93 -3.84 23.10
N ILE A 131 9.05 -4.65 23.67
CA ILE A 131 9.17 -5.13 25.05
C ILE A 131 10.06 -6.36 25.05
N VAL A 132 11.13 -6.33 25.83
CA VAL A 132 12.08 -7.45 25.96
C VAL A 132 11.99 -8.03 27.37
N ALA A 133 11.63 -9.31 27.45
CA ALA A 133 11.55 -10.05 28.70
C ALA A 133 12.45 -11.29 28.66
N HIS A 134 13.24 -11.48 29.70
CA HIS A 134 14.13 -12.62 29.86
C HIS A 134 13.66 -13.52 31.00
N LYS A 135 13.76 -14.83 30.81
CA LYS A 135 13.52 -15.82 31.85
C LYS A 135 14.39 -17.05 31.62
N SER A 136 14.88 -17.65 32.69
CA SER A 136 15.68 -18.87 32.66
C SER A 136 14.94 -20.03 33.33
N ASN A 137 15.36 -21.26 33.02
CA ASN A 137 14.87 -22.50 33.61
C ASN A 137 13.34 -22.65 33.53
N LEU A 138 12.80 -22.57 32.32
CA LEU A 138 11.38 -22.80 32.07
C LEU A 138 11.12 -24.28 31.77
N VAL A 139 9.96 -24.72 32.22
CA VAL A 139 9.41 -26.06 31.97
C VAL A 139 7.99 -25.91 31.43
N GLU A 140 7.43 -27.00 30.92
CA GLU A 140 6.09 -27.03 30.33
C GLU A 140 4.99 -26.42 31.23
N GLN A 141 5.08 -26.57 32.55
CA GLN A 141 4.11 -25.98 33.50
C GLN A 141 4.13 -24.43 33.54
N HIS A 142 5.09 -23.78 32.90
CA HIS A 142 5.17 -22.32 32.78
C HIS A 142 4.47 -21.77 31.52
N ILE A 143 3.80 -22.62 30.72
CA ILE A 143 2.92 -22.19 29.62
C ILE A 143 1.71 -21.48 30.23
N GLN A 144 1.83 -20.15 30.34
CA GLN A 144 0.80 -19.27 30.89
C GLN A 144 0.71 -18.00 30.05
N ASP A 145 -0.44 -17.34 30.14
CA ASP A 145 -0.74 -16.16 29.35
C ASP A 145 -0.10 -14.91 29.98
N ILE A 146 0.58 -14.13 29.15
CA ILE A 146 1.01 -12.76 29.43
C ILE A 146 0.04 -11.78 28.76
N VAL A 147 -0.30 -10.71 29.47
CA VAL A 147 -1.18 -9.65 28.94
C VAL A 147 -0.41 -8.35 28.82
N VAL A 148 -0.45 -7.72 27.65
CA VAL A 148 0.16 -6.42 27.39
C VAL A 148 -0.93 -5.41 27.09
N HIS A 149 -1.07 -4.42 27.97
CA HIS A 149 -1.96 -3.30 27.78
C HIS A 149 -1.20 -2.12 27.18
N TYR A 150 -1.78 -1.49 26.16
CA TYR A 150 -1.25 -0.27 25.57
C TYR A 150 -2.37 0.61 25.03
N THR A 151 -2.09 1.90 24.91
CA THR A 151 -2.97 2.87 24.27
C THR A 151 -2.49 3.16 22.87
N PHE A 152 -3.39 3.14 21.90
CA PHE A 152 -3.06 3.36 20.49
C PHE A 152 -4.16 4.15 19.79
N ASN A 153 -3.77 5.24 19.12
CA ASN A 153 -4.69 6.07 18.37
C ASN A 153 -4.90 5.50 16.96
N LYS A 154 -6.12 5.06 16.66
CA LYS A 154 -6.49 4.48 15.34
C LYS A 154 -6.18 5.40 14.16
N ILE A 155 -6.25 6.72 14.35
CA ILE A 155 -5.95 7.70 13.28
C ILE A 155 -4.50 7.58 12.82
N LEU A 156 -3.58 7.17 13.70
CA LEU A 156 -2.16 7.03 13.40
C LEU A 156 -1.90 5.94 12.34
N MET A 157 -2.79 4.94 12.20
CA MET A 157 -2.69 3.93 11.13
C MET A 157 -2.77 4.55 9.73
N LEU A 158 -3.39 5.72 9.56
CA LEU A 158 -3.44 6.41 8.27
C LEU A 158 -2.09 6.99 7.84
N GLN A 159 -1.12 7.08 8.75
CA GLN A 159 0.21 7.57 8.45
C GLN A 159 0.95 6.66 7.45
N GLU A 160 0.82 5.33 7.59
CA GLU A 160 1.53 4.38 6.72
C GLU A 160 1.10 4.52 5.23
N PRO A 161 -0.20 4.55 4.87
CA PRO A 161 -0.62 4.84 3.49
C PRO A 161 -0.22 6.23 3.01
N LEU A 162 -0.32 7.25 3.88
CA LEU A 162 0.04 8.62 3.52
C LEU A 162 1.54 8.78 3.21
N LEU A 163 2.40 8.00 3.86
CA LEU A 163 3.83 7.98 3.57
C LEU A 163 4.08 7.52 2.14
N VAL A 164 3.40 6.46 1.69
CA VAL A 164 3.49 5.97 0.31
C VAL A 164 2.99 7.02 -0.68
N VAL A 165 1.84 7.64 -0.40
CA VAL A 165 1.29 8.73 -1.23
C VAL A 165 2.28 9.90 -1.32
N GLY A 166 2.88 10.29 -0.20
CA GLY A 166 3.89 11.35 -0.14
C GLY A 166 5.11 11.04 -1.01
N ALA A 167 5.61 9.80 -0.96
CA ALA A 167 6.74 9.37 -1.79
C ALA A 167 6.42 9.47 -3.29
N PHE A 168 5.25 8.98 -3.73
CA PHE A 168 4.82 9.12 -5.12
C PHE A 168 4.57 10.57 -5.52
N TYR A 169 3.99 11.38 -4.64
CA TYR A 169 3.77 12.80 -4.89
C TYR A 169 5.08 13.54 -5.15
N ILE A 170 6.11 13.29 -4.34
CA ILE A 170 7.44 13.89 -4.51
C ILE A 170 8.04 13.50 -5.87
N LEU A 171 7.89 12.25 -6.29
CA LEU A 171 8.35 11.80 -7.61
C LEU A 171 7.67 12.60 -8.74
N PHE A 172 6.33 12.67 -8.75
CA PHE A 172 5.60 13.42 -9.77
C PHE A 172 5.89 14.92 -9.71
N PHE A 173 6.00 15.50 -8.51
CA PHE A 173 6.36 16.90 -8.34
C PHE A 173 7.75 17.19 -8.90
N THR A 174 8.72 16.30 -8.67
CA THR A 174 10.07 16.43 -9.23
C THR A 174 10.04 16.40 -10.76
N VAL A 175 9.24 15.51 -11.36
CA VAL A 175 9.03 15.48 -12.83
C VAL A 175 8.41 16.79 -13.32
N ILE A 176 7.38 17.31 -12.64
CA ILE A 176 6.73 18.58 -13.00
C ILE A 176 7.73 19.73 -12.96
N VAL A 177 8.54 19.82 -11.91
CA VAL A 177 9.59 20.85 -11.81
C VAL A 177 10.60 20.67 -12.94
N TYR A 178 11.06 19.45 -13.19
CA TYR A 178 12.05 19.15 -14.23
C TYR A 178 11.58 19.58 -15.63
N VAL A 179 10.34 19.28 -16.02
CA VAL A 179 9.81 19.68 -17.34
C VAL A 179 9.54 21.18 -17.48
N ARG A 180 9.54 21.92 -16.37
CA ARG A 180 9.35 23.40 -16.37
C ARG A 180 10.66 24.16 -16.34
N LEU A 181 11.78 23.50 -16.02
CA LEU A 181 13.09 24.12 -16.01
C LEU A 181 13.70 24.07 -17.42
N ASP A 182 13.73 25.23 -18.08
CA ASP A 182 14.45 25.42 -19.32
C ASP A 182 15.93 25.71 -18.99
N PHE A 183 16.77 24.68 -19.08
CA PHE A 183 18.22 24.78 -18.89
C PHE A 183 18.97 25.12 -20.20
N SER A 184 18.30 25.69 -21.21
CA SER A 184 18.96 26.10 -22.45
C SER A 184 19.85 27.34 -22.26
N ILE A 185 21.08 27.27 -22.79
CA ILE A 185 22.03 28.39 -22.79
C ILE A 185 21.75 29.32 -23.98
N THR A 186 21.43 28.75 -25.14
CA THR A 186 21.00 29.47 -26.34
C THR A 186 19.66 28.93 -26.80
N LYS A 187 18.70 29.81 -27.05
CA LYS A 187 17.36 29.44 -27.53
C LYS A 187 17.35 29.39 -29.05
N ASP A 188 16.89 28.27 -29.62
CA ASP A 188 16.63 28.16 -31.05
C ASP A 188 15.24 28.75 -31.38
N PRO A 189 15.17 29.93 -32.03
CA PRO A 189 13.90 30.58 -32.35
C PRO A 189 13.10 29.80 -33.39
N ALA A 190 13.73 28.97 -34.24
CA ALA A 190 13.03 28.14 -35.20
C ALA A 190 12.33 26.96 -34.49
N ALA A 191 12.95 26.37 -33.47
CA ALA A 191 12.31 25.35 -32.64
C ALA A 191 11.10 25.91 -31.86
N GLU A 192 11.22 27.10 -31.29
CA GLU A 192 10.12 27.75 -30.56
C GLU A 192 8.93 28.06 -31.50
N ALA A 193 9.19 28.57 -32.71
CA ALA A 193 8.17 28.83 -33.71
C ALA A 193 7.45 27.52 -34.13
N ARG A 194 8.18 26.40 -34.32
CA ARG A 194 7.57 25.09 -34.57
C ARG A 194 6.65 24.64 -33.43
N MET A 195 7.03 24.85 -32.18
CA MET A 195 6.20 24.50 -31.01
C MET A 195 4.93 25.37 -30.94
N LYS A 196 5.01 26.67 -31.25
CA LYS A 196 3.85 27.57 -31.31
C LYS A 196 2.86 27.14 -32.40
N VAL A 197 3.37 26.85 -33.60
CA VAL A 197 2.57 26.33 -34.72
C VAL A 197 1.86 25.04 -34.32
N ALA A 198 2.57 24.07 -33.72
CA ALA A 198 2.01 22.81 -33.25
C ALA A 198 0.86 23.02 -32.24
N CYS A 199 1.05 23.91 -31.26
CA CYS A 199 0.03 24.27 -30.27
C CYS A 199 -1.24 24.85 -30.91
N ILE A 200 -1.09 25.78 -31.86
CA ILE A 200 -2.22 26.39 -32.57
C ILE A 200 -2.95 25.35 -33.43
N THR A 201 -2.24 24.44 -34.11
CA THR A 201 -2.87 23.36 -34.88
C THR A 201 -3.67 22.40 -34.00
N GLU A 202 -3.19 22.04 -32.81
CA GLU A 202 -3.94 21.21 -31.86
C GLU A 202 -5.22 21.89 -31.36
N GLN A 203 -5.16 23.21 -31.09
CA GLN A 203 -6.35 23.98 -30.73
C GLN A 203 -7.38 24.01 -31.86
N VAL A 204 -6.94 24.24 -33.10
CA VAL A 204 -7.82 24.20 -34.28
C VAL A 204 -8.44 22.81 -34.46
N LEU A 205 -7.65 21.74 -34.31
CA LEU A 205 -8.14 20.36 -34.41
C LEU A 205 -9.22 20.07 -33.36
N THR A 206 -9.01 20.51 -32.12
CA THR A 206 -9.97 20.38 -31.02
C THR A 206 -11.30 21.09 -31.35
N LEU A 207 -11.24 22.32 -31.88
CA LEU A 207 -12.43 23.07 -32.28
C LEU A 207 -13.16 22.45 -33.48
N VAL A 208 -12.42 21.91 -34.45
CA VAL A 208 -13.03 21.19 -35.59
C VAL A 208 -13.73 19.92 -35.12
N ASN A 209 -13.13 19.16 -34.20
CA ASN A 209 -13.77 17.99 -33.58
C ASN A 209 -15.04 18.37 -32.82
N LYS A 210 -15.02 19.48 -32.06
CA LYS A 210 -16.21 20.02 -31.39
C LYS A 210 -17.31 20.39 -32.39
N ARG A 211 -16.96 21.01 -33.52
CA ARG A 211 -17.91 21.34 -34.60
C ARG A 211 -18.51 20.09 -35.26
N LEU A 212 -17.72 19.05 -35.50
CA LEU A 212 -18.22 17.77 -36.01
C LEU A 212 -19.17 17.10 -35.01
N GLY A 213 -18.87 17.18 -33.70
CA GLY A 213 -19.76 16.71 -32.64
C GLY A 213 -21.12 17.42 -32.65
N LEU A 214 -21.13 18.74 -32.88
CA LEU A 214 -22.34 19.56 -33.00
C LEU A 214 -23.23 19.09 -34.16
N TYR A 215 -22.64 18.75 -35.32
CA TYR A 215 -23.40 18.22 -36.47
C TYR A 215 -24.05 16.87 -36.16
N ARG A 216 -23.33 15.97 -35.49
CA ARG A 216 -23.89 14.68 -35.07
C ARG A 216 -25.07 14.84 -34.11
N HIS A 217 -24.96 15.76 -33.15
CA HIS A 217 -26.06 16.07 -32.22
C HIS A 217 -27.29 16.62 -32.96
N PHE A 218 -27.07 17.44 -33.99
CA PHE A 218 -28.17 17.94 -34.81
C PHE A 218 -28.81 16.83 -35.66
N ASP A 219 -28.02 15.93 -36.26
CA ASP A 219 -28.53 14.77 -36.99
C ASP A 219 -29.37 13.84 -36.09
N GLU A 220 -28.97 13.65 -34.83
CA GLU A 220 -29.76 12.92 -33.83
C GLU A 220 -31.09 13.63 -33.52
N ALA A 221 -31.09 14.95 -33.38
CA ALA A 221 -32.32 15.73 -33.18
C ALA A 221 -33.26 15.61 -34.39
N VAL A 222 -32.72 15.61 -35.61
CA VAL A 222 -33.46 15.37 -36.86
C VAL A 222 -34.04 13.95 -36.89
N ASN A 223 -33.28 12.94 -36.49
CA ASN A 223 -33.75 11.56 -36.46
C ASN A 223 -34.82 11.32 -35.38
N LYS A 224 -34.70 11.97 -34.22
CA LYS A 224 -35.75 11.97 -33.19
C LYS A 224 -37.03 12.63 -33.70
N TYR A 225 -36.92 13.76 -34.40
CA TYR A 225 -38.08 14.41 -35.03
C TYR A 225 -38.82 13.48 -36.00
N LYS A 226 -38.10 12.67 -36.81
CA LYS A 226 -38.75 11.69 -37.70
C LYS A 226 -39.61 10.66 -36.95
N GLN A 227 -39.26 10.34 -35.71
CA GLN A 227 -39.96 9.36 -34.88
C GLN A 227 -41.07 9.99 -34.04
N SER A 228 -40.79 11.10 -33.35
CA SER A 228 -41.70 11.71 -32.37
C SER A 228 -42.56 12.86 -32.93
N ARG A 229 -42.21 13.41 -34.10
CA ARG A 229 -42.76 14.64 -34.68
C ARG A 229 -42.71 15.88 -33.76
N ASP A 230 -41.83 15.89 -32.77
CA ASP A 230 -41.64 17.02 -31.86
C ASP A 230 -40.85 18.16 -32.53
N ILE A 231 -41.58 19.18 -32.97
CA ILE A 231 -41.04 20.36 -33.66
C ILE A 231 -40.26 21.27 -32.72
N SER A 232 -40.57 21.30 -31.41
CA SER A 232 -39.89 22.22 -30.49
C SER A 232 -38.43 21.82 -30.28
N THR A 233 -38.19 20.51 -30.17
CA THR A 233 -36.86 19.94 -29.95
C THR A 233 -35.97 20.07 -31.20
N LEU A 234 -36.58 20.02 -32.39
CA LEU A 234 -35.87 20.29 -33.64
C LEU A 234 -35.47 21.77 -33.77
N ASN A 235 -36.39 22.68 -33.46
CA ASN A 235 -36.13 24.12 -33.54
C ASN A 235 -35.10 24.58 -32.51
N SER A 236 -35.11 24.02 -31.30
CA SER A 236 -34.09 24.30 -30.30
C SER A 236 -32.71 23.77 -30.74
N GLY A 237 -32.64 22.53 -31.26
CA GLY A 237 -31.42 21.94 -31.81
C GLY A 237 -30.86 22.76 -32.98
N LYS A 238 -31.72 23.25 -33.88
CA LYS A 238 -31.33 24.12 -35.00
C LYS A 238 -30.75 25.44 -34.51
N LYS A 239 -31.41 26.09 -33.54
CA LYS A 239 -30.95 27.37 -32.98
C LYS A 239 -29.60 27.21 -32.26
N SER A 240 -29.41 26.09 -31.55
CA SER A 240 -28.14 25.74 -30.91
C SER A 240 -27.03 25.51 -31.94
N LEU A 241 -27.33 24.75 -32.99
CA LEU A 241 -26.41 24.51 -34.11
C LEU A 241 -25.96 25.83 -34.75
N GLU A 242 -26.89 26.71 -35.12
CA GLU A 242 -26.57 27.99 -35.78
C GLU A 242 -25.70 28.90 -34.89
N MET A 243 -26.02 28.98 -33.60
CA MET A 243 -25.29 29.82 -32.65
C MET A 243 -23.87 29.29 -32.38
N GLU A 244 -23.75 28.01 -32.03
CA GLU A 244 -22.45 27.40 -31.72
C GLU A 244 -21.57 27.22 -32.95
N HIS A 245 -22.15 26.89 -34.11
CA HIS A 245 -21.41 26.81 -35.36
C HIS A 245 -20.79 28.16 -35.73
N LYS A 246 -21.55 29.25 -35.59
CA LYS A 246 -21.03 30.61 -35.84
C LYS A 246 -19.93 30.98 -34.85
N ALA A 247 -20.09 30.66 -33.57
CA ALA A 247 -19.06 30.90 -32.55
C ALA A 247 -17.76 30.14 -32.87
N LEU A 248 -17.84 28.83 -33.12
CA LEU A 248 -16.69 27.99 -33.46
C LEU A 248 -16.02 28.44 -34.77
N THR A 249 -16.80 28.88 -35.75
CA THR A 249 -16.25 29.37 -37.03
C THR A 249 -15.45 30.65 -36.86
N ASN A 250 -15.93 31.59 -36.04
CA ASN A 250 -15.20 32.81 -35.70
C ASN A 250 -13.91 32.50 -34.92
N GLU A 251 -13.98 31.55 -33.98
CA GLU A 251 -12.85 31.15 -33.15
C GLU A 251 -11.76 30.45 -33.99
N ILE A 252 -12.14 29.52 -34.87
CA ILE A 252 -11.24 28.88 -35.84
C ILE A 252 -10.61 29.92 -36.79
N ALA A 253 -11.40 30.86 -37.31
CA ALA A 253 -10.86 31.91 -38.20
C ALA A 253 -9.81 32.78 -37.48
N SER A 254 -10.04 33.09 -36.19
CA SER A 254 -9.09 33.85 -35.38
C SER A 254 -7.76 33.09 -35.18
N LEU A 255 -7.83 31.78 -34.91
CA LEU A 255 -6.65 30.93 -34.72
C LEU A 255 -5.92 30.67 -36.04
N GLN A 256 -6.64 30.51 -37.15
CA GLN A 256 -6.05 30.41 -38.49
C GLN A 256 -5.32 31.69 -38.90
N SER A 257 -5.84 32.86 -38.54
CA SER A 257 -5.13 34.13 -38.75
C SER A 257 -3.82 34.17 -37.97
N LYS A 258 -3.84 33.75 -36.69
CA LYS A 258 -2.63 33.67 -35.86
C LYS A 258 -1.61 32.67 -36.42
N LEU A 259 -2.08 31.51 -36.89
CA LEU A 259 -1.25 30.48 -37.53
C LEU A 259 -0.53 31.01 -38.77
N LYS A 260 -1.18 31.85 -39.59
CA LYS A 260 -0.55 32.44 -40.79
C LYS A 260 0.59 33.39 -40.44
N THR A 261 0.44 34.21 -39.41
CA THR A 261 1.51 35.08 -38.90
C THR A 261 2.69 34.28 -38.36
N GLU A 262 2.43 33.31 -37.46
CA GLU A 262 3.49 32.49 -36.87
C GLU A 262 4.17 31.57 -37.90
N GLY A 263 3.43 31.12 -38.92
CA GLY A 263 3.96 30.33 -40.03
C GLY A 263 4.85 31.12 -41.00
N SER A 264 4.53 32.40 -41.26
CA SER A 264 5.40 33.29 -42.03
C SER A 264 6.70 33.56 -41.28
N ASP A 265 6.61 33.86 -39.98
CA ASP A 265 7.76 34.07 -39.11
C ASP A 265 8.67 32.83 -38.99
N LEU A 266 8.10 31.62 -39.11
CA LEU A 266 8.87 30.38 -39.17
C LEU A 266 9.65 30.26 -40.49
N CYS A 267 9.01 30.55 -41.63
CA CYS A 267 9.65 30.53 -42.94
C CYS A 267 10.81 31.53 -43.06
N ASP A 268 10.71 32.68 -42.39
CA ASP A 268 11.76 33.71 -42.38
C ASP A 268 12.94 33.39 -41.44
N LYS A 269 12.77 32.43 -40.52
CA LYS A 269 13.76 32.04 -39.49
C LYS A 269 14.45 30.69 -39.75
N VAL A 270 14.02 29.94 -40.78
CA VAL A 270 14.63 28.67 -41.25
C VAL A 270 15.59 28.96 -42.38
#